data_AF-A0A1V3FVG1-F1
#
_entry.id   AF-A0A1V3FVG1-F1
#
_cell.length_a   1.000
_cell.length_b   1.000
_cell.length_c   1.000
_cell.angle_alpha   90.00
_cell.angle_beta   90.00
_cell.angle_gamma   90.00
#
_symmetry.space_group_name_H-M   'P 1'
#
loop_
_entity.id
_entity.type
_entity.pdbx_description
1 polymer ?
#
loop_
_entity_poly.entity_id
_entity_poly.type
_entity_poly.pdbx_seq_one_letter_code
_entity_poly.pdbx_strand_id
1 'polypeptide(L)'
;MCQKEMNIFYDKRAFTLIEVLLSIVILSFVVSGMFMFFTNAMTYTAYNQSKTVAVNIARGVIHYMERLDFQTMKAYVDDHITEQTPFVHFDASACSNTSLFPDENVCKAIFSPTINNVTYNEEDVQAWLIPYDQAIWSQIKNNPPSEFPDRLKQTIQQEKEMAEDVSNYLLRLYVTVRSNNELIVLKGVIANESIR
;
A
#
# COMPACT_ATOMS: atom_id res chain seq x y z
N MET A 1 -51.64 11.91 62.53
CA MET A 1 -50.74 13.08 62.59
C MET A 1 -49.32 12.57 62.71
N CYS A 2 -48.51 12.74 61.66
CA CYS A 2 -47.04 12.83 61.67
C CYS A 2 -46.57 12.74 60.22
N GLN A 3 -46.38 13.90 59.59
CA GLN A 3 -45.74 14.01 58.28
C GLN A 3 -44.28 14.39 58.55
N LYS A 4 -43.37 13.47 58.23
CA LYS A 4 -41.93 13.65 58.41
C LYS A 4 -41.41 14.50 57.26
N GLU A 5 -41.16 15.78 57.54
CA GLU A 5 -40.48 16.70 56.63
C GLU A 5 -39.04 16.20 56.40
N MET A 6 -38.77 15.64 55.22
CA MET A 6 -37.42 15.36 54.74
C MET A 6 -36.80 16.69 54.33
N ASN A 7 -36.13 17.35 55.27
CA ASN A 7 -35.37 18.55 54.97
C ASN A 7 -34.03 18.13 54.32
N ILE A 8 -34.04 18.02 52.98
CA ILE A 8 -32.82 17.94 52.18
C ILE A 8 -32.15 19.31 52.31
N PHE A 9 -31.13 19.41 53.14
CA PHE A 9 -30.28 20.60 53.24
C PHE A 9 -29.64 20.87 51.87
N TYR A 10 -30.25 21.76 51.09
CA TYR A 10 -29.57 22.45 50.01
C TYR A 10 -28.69 23.54 50.64
N ASP A 11 -27.41 23.21 50.84
CA ASP A 11 -26.37 24.19 51.16
C ASP A 11 -26.24 25.16 49.97
N LYS A 12 -26.79 26.37 50.09
CA LYS A 12 -26.81 27.40 49.03
C LYS A 12 -25.46 28.13 48.92
N ARG A 13 -24.34 27.41 48.97
CA ARG A 13 -23.05 27.98 48.57
C ARG A 13 -22.94 27.90 47.05
N ALA A 14 -23.42 28.95 46.39
CA ALA A 14 -23.13 29.16 44.97
C ALA A 14 -21.62 29.30 44.77
N PHE A 15 -21.09 28.76 43.67
CA PHE A 15 -19.67 28.89 43.34
C PHE A 15 -19.28 30.36 43.28
N THR A 16 -18.12 30.67 43.85
CA THR A 16 -17.53 31.99 43.70
C THR A 16 -17.04 32.19 42.27
N LEU A 17 -17.02 33.44 41.81
CA LEU A 17 -16.57 33.77 40.46
C LEU A 17 -15.12 33.30 40.19
N ILE A 18 -14.27 33.32 41.21
CA ILE A 18 -12.89 32.85 41.12
C ILE A 18 -12.79 31.32 40.97
N GLU A 19 -13.65 30.54 41.65
CA GLU A 19 -13.69 29.08 41.53
C GLU A 19 -14.16 28.63 40.14
N VAL A 20 -15.16 29.32 39.59
CA VAL A 20 -15.65 29.04 38.21
C VAL A 20 -14.55 29.38 37.20
N LEU A 21 -13.90 30.54 37.37
CA LEU A 21 -12.83 30.96 36.48
C LEU A 21 -11.64 29.99 36.51
N LEU A 22 -11.21 29.58 37.70
CA LEU A 22 -10.12 28.62 37.87
C LEU A 22 -10.47 27.25 37.26
N SER A 23 -11.72 26.80 37.44
CA SER A 23 -12.20 25.54 36.88
C SER A 23 -12.21 25.56 35.34
N ILE A 24 -12.63 26.67 34.72
CA ILE A 24 -12.60 26.86 33.25
C ILE A 24 -11.15 26.88 32.74
N VAL A 25 -10.22 27.52 33.45
CA VAL A 25 -8.80 27.54 33.08
C VAL A 25 -8.21 26.14 33.08
N ILE A 26 -8.44 25.36 34.16
CA ILE A 26 -7.96 23.97 34.24
C ILE A 26 -8.57 23.13 33.13
N LEU A 27 -9.90 23.24 32.92
CA LEU A 27 -10.59 22.53 31.84
C LEU A 27 -10.00 22.88 30.47
N SER A 28 -9.66 24.15 30.24
CA SER A 28 -9.09 24.59 28.96
C SER A 28 -7.75 23.90 28.68
N PHE A 29 -6.85 23.80 29.67
CA PHE A 29 -5.59 23.08 29.50
C PHE A 29 -5.80 21.60 29.17
N VAL A 30 -6.72 20.94 29.87
CA VAL A 30 -7.04 19.52 29.63
C VAL A 30 -7.60 19.32 28.23
N VAL A 31 -8.59 20.14 27.84
CA VAL A 31 -9.25 20.08 26.54
C VAL A 31 -8.25 20.36 25.40
N SER A 32 -7.36 21.35 25.54
CA SER A 32 -6.31 21.61 24.56
C SER A 32 -5.36 20.42 24.38
N GLY A 33 -4.95 19.77 25.48
CA GLY A 33 -4.14 18.55 25.42
C GLY A 33 -4.88 17.40 24.70
N MET A 34 -6.17 17.21 24.99
CA MET A 34 -7.00 16.21 24.32
C MET A 34 -7.15 16.49 22.82
N PHE A 35 -7.36 17.75 22.41
CA PHE A 35 -7.45 18.11 21.01
C PHE A 35 -6.15 17.81 20.24
N MET A 36 -4.98 18.05 20.83
CA MET A 36 -3.71 17.69 20.21
C MET A 36 -3.61 16.18 19.97
N PHE A 37 -4.01 15.38 20.95
CA PHE A 37 -4.06 13.92 20.79
C PHE A 37 -5.03 13.49 19.69
N PHE A 38 -6.24 14.05 19.66
CA PHE A 38 -7.24 13.70 18.65
C PHE A 38 -6.82 14.06 17.24
N THR A 39 -6.20 15.23 17.03
CA THR A 39 -5.67 15.62 15.71
C THR A 39 -4.62 14.63 15.22
N ASN A 40 -3.70 14.22 16.10
CA ASN A 40 -2.70 13.22 15.74
C ASN A 40 -3.34 11.87 15.40
N ALA A 41 -4.28 11.39 16.23
CA ALA A 41 -4.99 10.14 16.00
C ALA A 41 -5.78 10.13 14.68
N MET A 42 -6.41 11.26 14.33
CA MET A 42 -7.12 11.44 13.07
C MET A 42 -6.17 11.35 11.87
N THR A 43 -5.01 12.04 11.92
CA THR A 43 -3.99 11.97 10.88
C THR A 43 -3.47 10.54 10.68
N TYR A 44 -3.19 9.81 11.76
CA TYR A 44 -2.79 8.40 11.67
C TYR A 44 -3.87 7.52 11.05
N THR A 45 -5.14 7.77 11.39
CA THR A 45 -6.27 7.02 10.82
C THR A 45 -6.37 7.25 9.31
N ALA A 46 -6.29 8.50 8.85
CA ALA A 46 -6.30 8.84 7.43
C ALA A 46 -5.12 8.19 6.68
N TYR A 47 -3.93 8.22 7.27
CA TYR A 47 -2.75 7.57 6.72
C TYR A 47 -2.93 6.05 6.58
N ASN A 48 -3.43 5.38 7.62
CA ASN A 48 -3.66 3.94 7.62
C ASN A 48 -4.75 3.52 6.62
N GLN A 49 -5.80 4.34 6.46
CA GLN A 49 -6.82 4.11 5.44
C GLN A 49 -6.22 4.19 4.04
N SER A 50 -5.44 5.24 3.75
CA SER A 50 -4.76 5.41 2.47
C SER A 50 -3.82 4.23 2.17
N LYS A 51 -3.04 3.78 3.16
CA LYS A 51 -2.19 2.60 3.05
C LYS A 51 -2.99 1.32 2.75
N THR A 52 -4.13 1.14 3.39
CA THR A 52 -5.01 -0.02 3.15
C THR A 52 -5.53 -0.04 1.72
N VAL A 53 -5.93 1.12 1.19
CA VAL A 53 -6.35 1.26 -0.22
C VAL A 53 -5.20 0.89 -1.16
N ALA A 54 -4.01 1.44 -0.95
CA ALA A 54 -2.83 1.15 -1.78
C ALA A 54 -2.48 -0.34 -1.80
N VAL A 55 -2.53 -1.00 -0.65
CA VAL A 55 -2.33 -2.46 -0.55
C VAL A 55 -3.40 -3.23 -1.34
N ASN A 56 -4.66 -2.81 -1.27
CA ASN A 56 -5.73 -3.47 -2.02
C ASN A 56 -5.60 -3.26 -3.54
N ILE A 57 -5.16 -2.07 -3.99
CA ILE A 57 -4.82 -1.82 -5.40
C ILE A 57 -3.70 -2.78 -5.82
N ALA A 58 -2.60 -2.83 -5.07
CA ALA A 58 -1.47 -3.71 -5.38
C ALA A 58 -1.88 -5.19 -5.46
N ARG A 59 -2.74 -5.67 -4.55
CA ARG A 59 -3.31 -7.03 -4.62
C ARG A 59 -4.16 -7.23 -5.87
N GLY A 60 -4.97 -6.24 -6.24
CA GLY A 60 -5.75 -6.27 -7.47
C GLY A 60 -4.88 -6.43 -8.71
N VAL A 61 -3.78 -5.68 -8.79
CA VAL A 61 -2.77 -5.81 -9.86
C VAL A 61 -2.13 -7.19 -9.85
N ILE A 62 -1.70 -7.70 -8.68
CA ILE A 62 -1.12 -9.04 -8.56
C ILE A 62 -2.10 -10.10 -9.09
N HIS A 63 -3.34 -10.09 -8.62
CA HIS A 63 -4.35 -11.06 -9.04
C HIS A 63 -4.72 -10.94 -10.52
N TYR A 64 -4.68 -9.74 -11.09
CA TYR A 64 -4.88 -9.56 -12.51
C TYR A 64 -3.72 -10.17 -13.31
N MET A 65 -2.48 -9.88 -12.92
CA MET A 65 -1.27 -10.39 -13.55
C MET A 65 -1.16 -11.92 -13.45
N GLU A 66 -1.53 -12.50 -12.31
CA GLU A 66 -1.56 -13.96 -12.09
C GLU A 66 -2.52 -14.69 -13.04
N ARG A 67 -3.57 -14.01 -13.53
CA ARG A 67 -4.56 -14.58 -14.45
C ARG A 67 -4.14 -14.51 -15.92
N LEU A 68 -3.08 -13.78 -16.24
CA LEU A 68 -2.58 -13.68 -17.61
C LEU A 68 -1.87 -14.98 -18.00
N ASP A 69 -1.77 -15.23 -19.31
CA ASP A 69 -1.09 -16.43 -19.79
C ASP A 69 0.40 -16.38 -19.45
N PHE A 70 0.86 -17.37 -18.68
CA PHE A 70 2.24 -17.44 -18.22
C PHE A 70 3.23 -17.54 -19.38
N GLN A 71 2.91 -18.33 -20.42
CA GLN A 71 3.83 -18.55 -21.53
C GLN A 71 4.07 -17.26 -22.32
N THR A 72 3.01 -16.51 -22.58
CA THR A 72 3.06 -15.21 -23.25
C THR A 72 3.84 -14.21 -22.41
N MET A 73 3.58 -14.15 -21.09
CA MET A 73 4.29 -13.26 -20.18
C MET A 73 5.78 -13.61 -20.06
N LYS A 74 6.11 -14.90 -19.94
CA LYS A 74 7.49 -15.39 -19.83
C LYS A 74 8.27 -15.09 -21.11
N ALA A 75 7.69 -15.38 -22.28
CA ALA A 75 8.32 -15.08 -23.55
C ALA A 75 8.57 -13.58 -23.72
N TYR A 76 7.61 -12.73 -23.33
CA TYR A 76 7.80 -11.28 -23.36
C TYR A 76 8.93 -10.82 -22.44
N VAL A 77 8.95 -11.32 -21.19
CA VAL A 77 10.03 -11.00 -20.24
C VAL A 77 11.38 -11.43 -20.80
N ASP A 78 11.51 -12.66 -21.30
CA ASP A 78 12.79 -13.17 -21.84
C ASP A 78 13.29 -12.37 -23.06
N ASP A 79 12.39 -11.84 -23.89
CA ASP A 79 12.71 -11.04 -25.08
C ASP A 79 13.13 -9.60 -24.73
N HIS A 80 12.65 -9.06 -23.60
CA HIS A 80 12.83 -7.65 -23.23
C HIS A 80 13.85 -7.41 -22.11
N ILE A 81 14.33 -8.46 -21.44
CA ILE A 81 15.41 -8.33 -20.46
C ILE A 81 16.76 -8.21 -21.15
N THR A 82 17.63 -7.38 -20.57
CA THR A 82 19.03 -7.25 -20.97
C THR A 82 19.94 -7.31 -19.75
N GLU A 83 21.27 -7.33 -19.94
CA GLU A 83 22.20 -7.24 -18.83
C GLU A 83 22.03 -5.94 -18.03
N GLN A 84 21.64 -4.84 -18.67
CA GLN A 84 21.43 -3.54 -18.01
C GLN A 84 20.03 -3.41 -17.41
N THR A 85 19.03 -4.03 -18.03
CA THR A 85 17.64 -4.05 -17.59
C THR A 85 17.16 -5.49 -17.38
N PRO A 86 17.61 -6.17 -16.30
CA PRO A 86 17.26 -7.57 -16.05
C PRO A 86 15.84 -7.73 -15.45
N PHE A 87 14.91 -6.87 -15.87
CA PHE A 87 13.53 -6.80 -15.43
C PHE A 87 12.67 -6.17 -16.52
N VAL A 88 11.36 -6.36 -16.40
CA VAL A 88 10.35 -5.65 -17.19
C VAL A 88 9.47 -4.87 -16.22
N HIS A 89 9.11 -3.63 -16.56
CA HIS A 89 8.15 -2.86 -15.81
C HIS A 89 6.88 -2.61 -16.64
N PHE A 90 5.74 -2.55 -15.96
CA PHE A 90 4.45 -2.24 -16.54
C PHE A 90 3.72 -1.19 -15.70
N ASP A 91 3.02 -0.31 -16.39
CA ASP A 91 2.09 0.67 -15.85
C ASP A 91 0.83 0.73 -16.73
N ALA A 92 -0.04 1.70 -16.55
CA ALA A 92 -1.27 1.82 -17.33
C ALA A 92 -1.03 2.07 -18.84
N SER A 93 0.14 2.53 -19.27
CA SER A 93 0.48 2.72 -20.68
C SER A 93 0.68 1.37 -21.40
N ALA A 94 1.16 0.36 -20.67
CA ALA A 94 1.37 -0.99 -21.17
C ALA A 94 0.05 -1.69 -21.57
N CYS A 95 -1.09 -1.22 -21.05
CA CYS A 95 -2.42 -1.76 -21.36
C CYS A 95 -2.83 -1.65 -22.83
N SER A 96 -2.15 -0.79 -23.61
CA SER A 96 -2.34 -0.72 -25.07
C SER A 96 -1.81 -1.96 -25.80
N ASN A 97 -0.94 -2.74 -25.17
CA ASN A 97 -0.41 -3.98 -25.72
C ASN A 97 -1.42 -5.13 -25.55
N THR A 98 -2.34 -5.25 -26.50
CA THR A 98 -3.41 -6.25 -26.48
C THR A 98 -2.92 -7.70 -26.56
N SER A 99 -1.68 -7.94 -26.98
CA SER A 99 -1.08 -9.27 -26.98
C SER A 99 -0.76 -9.78 -25.57
N LEU A 100 -0.45 -8.86 -24.65
CA LEU A 100 -0.20 -9.16 -23.23
C LEU A 100 -1.46 -8.98 -22.37
N PHE A 101 -2.25 -7.95 -22.70
CA PHE A 101 -3.43 -7.54 -21.94
C PHE A 101 -4.67 -7.64 -22.82
N PRO A 102 -5.44 -8.74 -22.73
CA PRO A 102 -6.55 -9.01 -23.65
C PRO A 102 -7.63 -7.92 -23.69
N ASP A 103 -7.83 -7.21 -22.57
CA ASP A 103 -8.81 -6.13 -22.45
C ASP A 103 -8.14 -4.87 -21.87
N GLU A 104 -7.98 -3.86 -22.71
CA GLU A 104 -7.37 -2.57 -22.35
C GLU A 104 -8.16 -1.85 -21.26
N ASN A 105 -9.49 -1.92 -21.27
CA ASN A 105 -10.32 -1.24 -20.28
C ASN A 105 -10.18 -1.90 -18.91
N VAL A 106 -10.16 -3.23 -18.86
CA VAL A 106 -9.93 -3.98 -17.61
C VAL A 106 -8.53 -3.71 -17.09
N CYS A 107 -7.52 -3.73 -17.96
CA CYS A 107 -6.14 -3.42 -17.59
C CYS A 107 -6.03 -2.01 -16.99
N LYS A 108 -6.58 -0.99 -17.66
CA LYS A 108 -6.59 0.39 -17.17
C LYS A 108 -7.37 0.53 -15.88
N ALA A 109 -8.50 -0.15 -15.71
CA ALA A 109 -9.24 -0.13 -14.45
C ALA A 109 -8.45 -0.69 -13.27
N ILE A 110 -7.44 -1.53 -13.51
CA ILE A 110 -6.57 -2.12 -12.50
C ILE A 110 -5.31 -1.27 -12.26
N PHE A 111 -4.67 -0.75 -13.31
CA PHE A 111 -3.43 0.05 -13.21
C PHE A 111 -3.67 1.56 -13.00
N SER A 112 -4.83 2.09 -13.36
CA SER A 112 -5.20 3.50 -13.11
C SER A 112 -6.61 3.66 -12.51
N PRO A 113 -6.89 3.02 -11.35
CA PRO A 113 -8.19 3.08 -10.72
C PRO A 113 -8.49 4.46 -10.15
N THR A 114 -9.79 4.77 -10.00
CA THR A 114 -10.26 5.87 -9.15
C THR A 114 -10.99 5.29 -7.95
N ILE A 115 -10.44 5.49 -6.75
CA ILE A 115 -10.98 4.98 -5.49
C ILE A 115 -11.16 6.14 -4.53
N ASN A 116 -12.36 6.29 -3.95
CA ASN A 116 -12.70 7.39 -3.04
C ASN A 116 -12.37 8.78 -3.61
N ASN A 117 -12.65 8.98 -4.91
CA ASN A 117 -12.34 10.20 -5.68
C ASN A 117 -10.84 10.53 -5.80
N VAL A 118 -9.96 9.58 -5.49
CA VAL A 118 -8.52 9.67 -5.76
C VAL A 118 -8.23 8.83 -6.99
N THR A 119 -7.72 9.46 -8.05
CA THR A 119 -7.31 8.79 -9.28
C THR A 119 -5.82 8.48 -9.20
N TYR A 120 -5.48 7.22 -9.46
CA TYR A 120 -4.11 6.72 -9.54
C TYR A 120 -3.67 6.66 -11.00
N ASN A 121 -2.42 6.99 -11.28
CA ASN A 121 -1.85 7.02 -12.64
C ASN A 121 -0.66 6.07 -12.81
N GLU A 122 0.01 6.17 -13.96
CA GLU A 122 1.16 5.35 -14.37
C GLU A 122 2.38 5.50 -13.45
N GLU A 123 2.54 6.64 -12.76
CA GLU A 123 3.60 6.83 -11.78
C GLU A 123 3.23 6.26 -10.40
N ASP A 124 1.93 6.11 -10.14
CA ASP A 124 1.43 5.65 -8.86
C ASP A 124 1.40 4.13 -8.77
N VAL A 125 1.00 3.43 -9.82
CA VAL A 125 0.83 1.97 -9.82
C VAL A 125 1.73 1.34 -10.88
N GLN A 126 2.72 0.58 -10.41
CA GLN A 126 3.72 -0.03 -11.28
C GLN A 126 3.93 -1.49 -10.90
N ALA A 127 4.05 -2.36 -11.90
CA ALA A 127 4.37 -3.77 -11.76
C ALA A 127 5.77 -4.04 -12.32
N TRP A 128 6.57 -4.77 -11.57
CA TRP A 128 7.95 -5.10 -11.88
C TRP A 128 8.08 -6.62 -11.94
N LEU A 129 8.41 -7.12 -13.12
CA LEU A 129 8.63 -8.54 -13.39
C LEU A 129 10.10 -8.84 -13.46
N ILE A 130 10.52 -9.84 -12.70
CA ILE A 130 11.90 -10.30 -12.65
C ILE A 130 11.89 -11.82 -12.86
N PRO A 131 12.71 -12.35 -13.79
CA PRO A 131 12.88 -13.79 -13.95
C PRO A 131 13.26 -14.50 -12.65
N TYR A 132 12.90 -15.77 -12.53
CA TYR A 132 13.38 -16.63 -11.44
C TYR A 132 14.81 -17.17 -11.67
N ASP A 133 15.61 -16.52 -12.49
CA ASP A 133 17.00 -16.90 -12.75
C ASP A 133 17.93 -16.47 -11.59
N GLN A 134 18.85 -17.36 -11.18
CA GLN A 134 19.73 -17.12 -10.03
C GLN A 134 20.83 -16.08 -10.31
N ALA A 135 21.37 -16.05 -11.53
CA ALA A 135 22.41 -15.10 -11.91
C ALA A 135 21.83 -13.69 -11.98
N ILE A 136 20.67 -13.53 -12.62
CA ILE A 136 19.90 -12.29 -12.65
C ILE A 136 19.56 -11.82 -11.24
N TRP A 137 19.05 -12.73 -10.40
CA TRP A 137 18.67 -12.39 -9.03
C TRP A 137 19.87 -11.89 -8.20
N SER A 138 21.00 -12.59 -8.31
CA SER A 138 22.25 -12.20 -7.64
C SER A 138 22.74 -10.84 -8.14
N GLN A 139 22.65 -10.58 -9.44
CA GLN A 139 23.00 -9.30 -10.04
C GLN A 139 22.14 -8.16 -9.47
N ILE A 140 20.82 -8.32 -9.45
CA ILE A 140 19.88 -7.30 -8.95
C ILE A 140 20.11 -7.03 -7.46
N LYS A 141 20.41 -8.05 -6.65
CA LYS A 141 20.69 -7.86 -5.22
C LYS A 141 22.00 -7.10 -4.97
N ASN A 142 23.03 -7.38 -5.77
CA ASN A 142 24.35 -6.76 -5.61
C ASN A 142 24.43 -5.35 -6.22
N ASN A 143 23.78 -5.16 -7.36
CA ASN A 143 23.75 -3.90 -8.09
C ASN A 143 22.32 -3.62 -8.59
N PRO A 144 21.42 -3.14 -7.70
CA PRO A 144 20.03 -2.91 -8.05
C PRO A 144 19.91 -1.82 -9.12
N PRO A 145 19.05 -2.01 -10.15
CA PRO A 145 18.81 -0.99 -11.17
C PRO A 145 18.46 0.38 -10.57
N SER A 146 18.94 1.46 -11.20
CA SER A 146 18.68 2.83 -10.76
C SER A 146 17.19 3.16 -10.79
N GLU A 147 16.47 2.62 -11.77
CA GLU A 147 15.02 2.76 -11.98
C GLU A 147 14.18 2.21 -10.80
N PHE A 148 14.71 1.25 -10.03
CA PHE A 148 13.97 0.71 -8.90
C PHE A 148 13.80 1.76 -7.80
N PRO A 149 12.56 1.95 -7.29
CA PRO A 149 12.36 2.80 -6.12
C PRO A 149 13.09 2.28 -4.89
N ASP A 150 13.51 3.16 -3.98
CA ASP A 150 14.29 2.79 -2.79
C ASP A 150 13.60 1.75 -1.92
N ARG A 151 12.27 1.83 -1.78
CA ARG A 151 11.49 0.82 -1.04
C ARG A 151 11.55 -0.55 -1.70
N LEU A 152 11.49 -0.62 -3.03
CA LEU A 152 11.62 -1.88 -3.76
C LEU A 152 13.02 -2.47 -3.58
N LYS A 153 14.07 -1.64 -3.67
CA LYS A 153 15.46 -2.04 -3.40
C LYS A 153 15.61 -2.64 -2.01
N GLN A 154 15.06 -1.96 -0.99
CA GLN A 154 15.07 -2.46 0.40
C GLN A 154 14.34 -3.80 0.54
N THR A 155 13.17 -3.95 -0.07
CA THR A 155 12.41 -5.21 -0.06
C THR A 155 13.21 -6.35 -0.70
N ILE A 156 13.81 -6.12 -1.87
CA ILE A 156 14.61 -7.12 -2.59
C ILE A 156 15.88 -7.51 -1.81
N GLN A 157 16.54 -6.55 -1.14
CA GLN A 157 17.73 -6.84 -0.34
C GLN A 157 17.44 -7.74 0.88
N GLN A 158 16.22 -7.67 1.43
CA GLN A 158 15.79 -8.50 2.57
C GLN A 158 15.36 -9.92 2.16
N GLU A 159 15.17 -10.16 0.86
CA GLU A 159 14.77 -11.46 0.34
C GLU A 159 15.91 -12.48 0.39
N LYS A 160 15.54 -13.72 0.73
CA LYS A 160 16.49 -14.82 0.78
C LYS A 160 16.94 -15.22 -0.63
N GLU A 161 18.13 -15.81 -0.70
CA GLU A 161 18.56 -16.47 -1.94
C GLU A 161 17.64 -17.64 -2.28
N MET A 162 17.59 -17.97 -3.57
CA MET A 162 16.84 -19.11 -4.07
C MET A 162 17.42 -20.41 -3.52
N ALA A 163 16.54 -21.34 -3.13
CA ALA A 163 16.92 -22.69 -2.74
C ALA A 163 16.95 -23.66 -3.93
N GLU A 164 16.11 -23.43 -4.95
CA GLU A 164 15.93 -24.32 -6.11
C GLU A 164 15.69 -23.50 -7.39
N ASP A 165 16.10 -24.04 -8.54
CA ASP A 165 15.86 -23.44 -9.86
C ASP A 165 14.43 -23.75 -10.33
N VAL A 166 13.61 -22.71 -10.32
CA VAL A 166 12.19 -22.72 -10.73
C VAL A 166 11.95 -21.69 -11.84
N SER A 167 13.01 -21.27 -12.53
CA SER A 167 13.01 -20.23 -13.57
C SER A 167 12.04 -20.48 -14.72
N ASN A 168 11.79 -21.74 -15.07
CA ASN A 168 10.87 -22.14 -16.13
C ASN A 168 9.39 -22.12 -15.73
N TYR A 169 9.09 -22.01 -14.44
CA TYR A 169 7.73 -22.17 -13.92
C TYR A 169 7.22 -20.96 -13.17
N LEU A 170 8.10 -20.07 -12.72
CA LEU A 170 7.76 -18.91 -11.92
C LEU A 170 8.34 -17.62 -12.50
N LEU A 171 7.61 -16.52 -12.33
CA LEU A 171 8.07 -15.14 -12.53
C LEU A 171 7.84 -14.35 -11.26
N ARG A 172 8.84 -13.57 -10.81
CA ARG A 172 8.68 -12.70 -9.64
C ARG A 172 7.91 -11.48 -10.06
N LEU A 173 6.88 -11.15 -9.29
CA LEU A 173 6.11 -9.94 -9.48
C LEU A 173 6.25 -9.07 -8.25
N TYR A 174 6.69 -7.83 -8.41
CA TYR A 174 6.59 -6.81 -7.38
C TYR A 174 5.66 -5.73 -7.87
N VAL A 175 4.66 -5.37 -7.08
CA VAL A 175 3.77 -4.25 -7.39
C VAL A 175 4.04 -3.13 -6.42
N THR A 176 4.34 -1.95 -6.95
CA THR A 176 4.55 -0.74 -6.17
C THR A 176 3.36 0.18 -6.35
N VAL A 177 2.78 0.64 -5.23
CA VAL A 177 1.69 1.62 -5.24
C VAL A 177 2.10 2.82 -4.39
N ARG A 178 2.15 4.00 -5.00
CA ARG A 178 2.37 5.27 -4.32
C ARG A 178 1.07 5.75 -3.72
N SER A 179 1.11 6.11 -2.44
CA SER A 179 -0.04 6.65 -1.74
C SER A 179 0.40 7.74 -0.78
N ASN A 180 -0.07 8.97 -1.01
CA ASN A 180 0.47 10.17 -0.38
C ASN A 180 2.00 10.28 -0.61
N ASN A 181 2.79 10.06 0.44
CA ASN A 181 4.25 10.15 0.44
C ASN A 181 4.94 8.81 0.75
N GLU A 182 4.18 7.70 0.81
CA GLU A 182 4.72 6.36 1.02
C GLU A 182 4.58 5.54 -0.27
N LEU A 183 5.63 4.81 -0.61
CA LEU A 183 5.58 3.76 -1.62
C LEU A 183 5.37 2.42 -0.92
N ILE A 184 4.24 1.77 -1.21
CA ILE A 184 3.94 0.42 -0.76
C ILE A 184 4.45 -0.56 -1.80
N VAL A 185 5.08 -1.65 -1.35
CA VAL A 185 5.56 -2.73 -2.21
C VAL A 185 4.88 -4.01 -1.76
N LEU A 186 4.22 -4.70 -2.68
CA LEU A 186 3.73 -6.06 -2.47
C LEU A 186 4.44 -7.01 -3.43
N LYS A 187 4.72 -8.21 -2.93
CA LYS A 187 5.28 -9.31 -3.68
C LYS A 187 4.18 -10.27 -4.10
N GLY A 188 4.23 -10.71 -5.34
CA GLY A 188 3.46 -11.80 -5.91
C GLY A 188 4.36 -12.71 -6.73
N VAL A 189 3.76 -13.75 -7.30
CA VAL A 189 4.44 -14.71 -8.18
C VAL A 189 3.47 -15.10 -9.28
N ILE A 190 3.90 -15.04 -10.53
CA ILE A 190 3.13 -15.62 -11.64
C ILE A 190 3.66 -17.03 -11.85
N ALA A 191 2.79 -18.02 -11.72
CA ALA A 191 3.15 -19.43 -11.87
C ALA A 191 2.57 -20.02 -13.16
N ASN A 192 3.26 -20.99 -13.73
CA ASN A 192 2.74 -21.78 -14.83
C ASN A 192 1.66 -22.75 -14.32
N GLU A 193 0.39 -22.37 -14.45
CA GLU A 193 -0.74 -23.19 -13.98
C GLU A 193 -1.04 -24.43 -14.84
N SER A 194 -0.36 -24.61 -15.99
CA SER A 194 -0.54 -25.80 -16.84
C SER A 194 0.00 -27.10 -16.23
N ILE A 195 0.74 -27.01 -15.12
CA ILE A 195 1.43 -28.14 -14.46
C ILE A 195 0.71 -28.46 -13.14
N ARG A 196 -0.60 -28.66 -13.20
CA ARG A 196 -1.42 -29.01 -12.04
C ARG A 196 -1.92 -30.46 -12.11
#